data_AF-X1NS34-F1
#
_entry.id   AF-X1NS34-F1
#
_cell.length_a   1.000
_cell.length_b   1.000
_cell.length_c   1.000
_cell.angle_alpha   90.00
_cell.angle_beta   90.00
_cell.angle_gamma   90.00
#
_symmetry.space_group_name_H-M   'P 1'
#
loop_
_entity.id
_entity.type
_entity.pdbx_description
1 polymer ?
#
loop_
_entity_poly.entity_id
_entity_poly.type
_entity_poly.pdbx_seq_one_letter_code
_entity_poly.pdbx_strand_id
1 'polypeptide(L)'
;PELTLVIYRYDSADGKWEPLTGQIIDPDNNMIMADAPAFSIFGTAGIPTGSTGSSGKGGGGGWCGYIGLEPLILIGIIRFLRRRRKSRAK
;
A
#
# COMPACT_ATOMS: atom_id res chain seq x y z
N PRO A 1 14.06 0.11 16.81
CA PRO A 1 14.31 0.69 15.46
C PRO A 1 13.02 0.76 14.61
N GLU A 2 11.94 0.19 15.14
CA GLU A 2 10.60 0.09 14.59
C GLU A 2 9.71 1.27 15.01
N LEU A 3 10.02 1.95 16.14
CA LEU A 3 9.27 3.12 16.64
C LEU A 3 9.28 4.31 15.68
N THR A 4 10.14 4.28 14.66
CA THR A 4 10.25 5.33 13.65
C THR A 4 9.51 5.00 12.36
N LEU A 5 8.89 3.81 12.26
CA LEU A 5 8.12 3.40 11.10
C LEU A 5 6.79 4.14 11.06
N VAL A 6 6.44 4.60 9.86
CA VAL A 6 5.21 5.31 9.57
C VAL A 6 4.63 4.74 8.27
N ILE A 7 3.34 4.38 8.32
CA ILE A 7 2.50 4.07 7.16
C ILE A 7 2.04 5.39 6.53
N TYR A 8 2.22 5.49 5.23
CA TYR A 8 1.75 6.57 4.39
C TYR A 8 0.68 6.06 3.44
N ARG A 9 -0.28 6.93 3.14
CA ARG A 9 -1.27 6.79 2.09
C ARG A 9 -0.91 7.74 0.96
N TYR A 10 -1.02 7.28 -0.29
CA TYR A 10 -0.99 8.16 -1.44
C TYR A 10 -2.32 8.89 -1.58
N ASP A 11 -2.32 10.21 -1.65
CA ASP A 11 -3.45 11.01 -2.09
C ASP A 11 -3.31 11.31 -3.58
N SER A 12 -4.22 10.77 -4.38
CA SER A 12 -4.27 11.01 -5.83
C SER A 12 -4.80 12.39 -6.20
N ALA A 13 -5.54 13.07 -5.31
CA ALA A 13 -6.02 14.42 -5.56
C ALA A 13 -4.85 15.41 -5.60
N ASP A 14 -3.97 15.31 -4.60
CA ASP A 14 -2.82 16.20 -4.45
C ASP A 14 -1.50 15.62 -4.97
N GLY A 15 -1.49 14.34 -5.36
CA GLY A 15 -0.31 13.64 -5.86
C GLY A 15 0.79 13.47 -4.81
N LYS A 16 0.42 13.33 -3.54
CA LYS A 16 1.34 13.35 -2.39
C LYS A 16 1.17 12.13 -1.49
N TRP A 17 2.19 11.86 -0.69
CA TRP A 17 2.13 10.86 0.37
C TRP A 17 1.84 11.54 1.70
N GLU A 18 0.82 11.04 2.39
CA GLU A 18 0.36 11.57 3.67
C GLU A 18 0.47 10.49 4.74
N PRO A 19 0.96 10.80 5.95
CA PRO A 19 1.03 9.82 7.02
C PRO A 19 -0.38 9.47 7.50
N LEU A 20 -0.65 8.18 7.72
CA LEU A 20 -1.88 7.77 8.41
C LEU A 20 -1.81 8.18 9.88
N THR A 21 -2.95 8.58 10.45
CA THR A 21 -3.06 8.89 11.87
C THR A 21 -3.48 7.63 12.65
N GLY A 22 -3.20 7.59 13.95
CA GLY A 22 -3.65 6.48 14.82
C GLY A 22 -2.94 5.14 14.56
N GLN A 23 -1.69 5.18 14.08
CA GLN A 23 -0.94 3.95 13.82
C GLN A 23 -0.51 3.28 15.11
N ILE A 24 -0.60 1.95 15.14
CA ILE A 24 -0.16 1.11 16.26
C ILE A 24 1.07 0.34 15.80
N ILE A 25 2.16 0.48 16.56
CA ILE A 25 3.41 -0.25 16.34
C ILE A 25 3.48 -1.35 17.39
N ASP A 26 3.55 -2.60 16.92
CA ASP A 26 3.71 -3.80 17.73
C ASP A 26 5.09 -4.42 17.40
N PRO A 27 6.15 -4.00 18.12
CA PRO A 27 7.50 -4.47 17.84
C PRO A 27 7.70 -5.94 18.20
N ASP A 28 6.94 -6.48 19.17
CA ASP A 28 7.04 -7.87 19.58
C ASP A 28 6.60 -8.82 18.45
N ASN A 29 5.62 -8.37 17.66
CA ASN A 29 5.11 -9.09 16.49
C ASN A 29 5.64 -8.56 15.14
N ASN A 30 6.60 -7.64 15.14
CA ASN A 30 7.13 -6.98 13.94
C ASN A 30 6.03 -6.40 13.03
N MET A 31 5.03 -5.77 13.63
CA MET A 31 3.82 -5.34 12.94
C MET A 31 3.58 -3.84 13.13
N ILE A 32 3.08 -3.20 12.08
CA ILE A 32 2.51 -1.86 12.15
C ILE A 32 1.12 -1.89 11.52
N MET A 33 0.15 -1.29 12.20
CA MET A 33 -1.25 -1.29 11.81
C MET A 33 -1.79 0.13 11.81
N ALA A 34 -2.73 0.42 10.91
CA ALA A 34 -3.45 1.69 10.87
C ALA A 34 -4.81 1.49 10.21
N ASP A 35 -5.78 2.32 10.60
CA ASP A 35 -7.08 2.34 9.95
C ASP A 35 -6.99 3.07 8.59
N ALA A 36 -7.47 2.40 7.55
CA ALA A 36 -7.52 2.96 6.20
C ALA A 36 -8.89 3.64 5.96
N PRO A 37 -8.97 4.97 5.86
CA PRO A 37 -10.25 5.67 5.68
C PRO A 37 -10.87 5.46 4.30
N ALA A 38 -10.06 5.07 3.31
CA ALA A 38 -10.49 4.77 1.95
C ALA A 38 -9.47 3.86 1.26
N PHE A 39 -9.88 3.23 0.15
CA PHE A 39 -8.96 2.50 -0.72
C PHE A 39 -7.95 3.45 -1.34
N SER A 40 -6.67 3.14 -1.19
CA SER A 40 -5.56 3.85 -1.81
C SER A 40 -4.33 2.96 -1.94
N ILE A 41 -3.24 3.54 -2.45
CA ILE A 41 -1.90 2.98 -2.37
C ILE A 41 -1.32 3.32 -1.00
N PHE A 42 -0.71 2.33 -0.36
CA PHE A 42 -0.06 2.47 0.94
C PHE A 42 1.42 2.15 0.82
N GLY A 43 2.23 2.79 1.65
CA GLY A 43 3.66 2.58 1.74
C GLY A 43 4.15 2.75 3.17
N THR A 44 5.31 2.18 3.49
CA THR A 44 5.91 2.27 4.83
C THR A 44 7.31 2.85 4.73
N ALA A 45 7.65 3.81 5.58
CA ALA A 45 9.00 4.37 5.64
C ALA A 45 9.38 4.68 7.10
N GLY A 46 10.66 4.49 7.43
CA GLY A 46 11.22 4.88 8.72
C GLY A 46 11.79 6.30 8.67
N ILE A 47 11.46 7.15 9.64
CA ILE A 47 12.07 8.49 9.79
C ILE A 47 13.20 8.40 10.82
N PRO A 48 14.48 8.58 10.45
CA PRO A 48 15.54 8.61 11.45
C PRO A 48 15.34 9.80 12.39
N THR A 49 15.20 9.54 13.68
CA THR A 49 15.20 10.60 14.69
C THR A 49 16.57 11.28 14.69
N GLY A 50 16.65 12.53 14.23
CA GLY A 50 17.87 13.34 14.23
C GLY A 50 18.54 13.58 12.87
N SER A 51 17.99 13.09 11.75
CA SER A 51 18.55 13.43 10.44
C SER A 51 17.91 14.70 9.88
N THR A 52 18.61 15.84 10.00
CA THR A 52 18.48 16.93 9.03
C THR A 52 18.68 16.33 7.64
N GLY A 53 17.65 16.49 6.78
CA GLY A 53 17.54 15.83 5.49
C GLY A 53 18.85 15.83 4.73
N SER A 54 19.49 14.67 4.68
CA SER A 54 20.49 14.37 3.68
C SER A 54 19.78 13.48 2.67
N SER A 55 19.60 14.00 1.46
CA SER A 55 19.20 13.24 0.28
C SER A 55 20.20 12.10 0.06
N GLY A 56 20.01 11.03 0.81
CA GLY A 56 20.85 9.84 0.82
C GLY A 56 20.36 8.88 -0.25
N LYS A 57 21.24 8.57 -1.19
CA LYS A 57 21.10 7.41 -2.08
C LYS A 57 21.21 6.14 -1.22
N GLY A 58 20.10 5.72 -0.64
CA GLY A 58 19.98 4.48 0.12
C GLY A 58 19.42 3.39 -0.77
N GLY A 59 20.29 2.51 -1.28
CA GLY A 59 19.88 1.27 -1.91
C GLY A 59 19.22 0.37 -0.86
N GLY A 60 17.90 0.29 -0.90
CA GLY A 60 17.13 -0.73 -0.23
C GLY A 60 16.20 -1.31 -1.28
N GLY A 61 16.53 -2.50 -1.78
CA GLY A 61 15.63 -3.32 -2.58
C GLY A 61 14.46 -3.78 -1.72
N GLY A 62 13.60 -2.85 -1.31
CA GLY A 62 12.29 -3.15 -0.79
C GLY A 62 11.49 -3.67 -1.96
N TRP A 63 11.22 -4.97 -1.94
CA TRP A 63 10.19 -5.57 -2.76
C TRP A 63 8.89 -4.86 -2.41
N CYS A 64 8.58 -3.78 -3.13
CA CYS A 64 7.22 -3.39 -3.36
C CYS A 64 6.58 -4.66 -3.92
N GLY A 65 5.75 -5.33 -3.12
CA GLY A 65 4.94 -6.41 -3.61
C GLY A 65 4.24 -5.85 -4.83
N TYR A 66 4.69 -6.26 -6.02
CA TYR A 66 3.88 -6.14 -7.20
C TYR A 66 2.61 -6.85 -6.79
N ILE A 67 1.53 -6.10 -6.63
CA ILE A 67 0.22 -6.66 -6.90
C ILE A 67 0.38 -7.12 -8.34
N GLY A 68 0.70 -8.40 -8.52
CA GLY A 68 0.92 -8.98 -9.84
C GLY A 68 -0.29 -8.65 -10.70
N LEU A 69 -0.20 -8.79 -12.02
CA LEU A 69 -1.38 -8.66 -12.88
C LEU A 69 -2.53 -9.63 -12.48
N GLU A 70 -2.32 -10.51 -11.51
CA GLU A 70 -3.24 -11.52 -10.99
C GLU A 70 -4.62 -11.00 -10.58
N PRO A 71 -4.81 -9.92 -9.76
CA PRO A 71 -6.15 -9.43 -9.47
C PRO A 71 -6.80 -8.76 -10.69
N LEU A 72 -6.02 -8.15 -11.59
CA LEU A 72 -6.54 -7.55 -12.83
C LEU A 72 -7.03 -8.64 -13.81
N ILE A 73 -6.28 -9.74 -13.93
CA ILE A 73 -6.66 -10.93 -14.70
C ILE A 73 -7.92 -11.57 -14.09
N LEU A 74 -7.99 -11.72 -12.77
CA LEU A 74 -9.17 -12.24 -12.07
C LEU A 74 -10.41 -11.39 -12.33
N ILE A 75 -10.31 -10.06 -12.25
CA ILE A 75 -11.42 -9.14 -12.56
C ILE A 75 -11.85 -9.28 -14.03
N GLY A 76 -10.90 -9.41 -14.96
CA GLY A 76 -11.16 -9.64 -16.38
C GLY A 76 -11.93 -10.93 -16.65
N ILE A 77 -11.47 -12.05 -16.06
CA ILE A 77 -12.11 -13.37 -16.21
C ILE A 77 -13.52 -13.36 -15.61
N ILE A 78 -13.71 -12.79 -14.42
CA ILE A 78 -15.04 -12.71 -13.77
C ILE A 78 -16.02 -11.93 -14.65
N ARG A 79 -15.60 -10.79 -15.24
CA ARG A 79 -16.43 -10.01 -16.15
C ARG A 79 -16.78 -10.77 -17.42
N PHE A 80 -15.82 -11.50 -18.00
CA PHE A 80 -16.04 -12.31 -19.20
C PHE A 80 -17.02 -13.46 -18.96
N LEU A 81 -16.88 -14.19 -17.84
CA LEU A 81 -17.78 -15.28 -17.45
C LEU A 81 -19.21 -14.78 -17.19
N ARG A 82 -19.36 -13.61 -16.55
CA ARG A 82 -20.66 -12.97 -16.35
C ARG A 82 -21.35 -12.59 -17.66
N ARG A 83 -20.60 -12.07 -18.65
CA ARG A 83 -21.14 -11.76 -19.98
C ARG A 83 -21.60 -13.02 -20.72
N ARG A 84 -20.82 -14.11 -20.66
CA ARG A 84 -21.20 -15.38 -21.30
C ARG A 84 -22.43 -16.04 -20.67
N ARG A 85 -22.59 -15.97 -19.34
CA ARG A 85 -23.81 -16.47 -18.67
C ARG A 85 -25.07 -15.73 -19.12
N LYS A 86 -25.01 -14.41 -19.30
CA LYS A 86 -26.14 -13.63 -19.80
C LYS A 86 -26.50 -13.92 -21.26
N SER A 87 -25.52 -14.30 -22.08
CA SER A 87 -25.74 -14.65 -23.50
C SER A 87 -26.42 -16.03 -23.70
N ARG A 88 -26.28 -16.95 -22.73
CA ARG A 88 -26.90 -18.28 -22.78
C ARG A 88 -28.31 -18.36 -22.15
N ALA A 89 -28.83 -17.24 -21.64
CA ALA A 89 -30.16 -17.15 -21.03
C ALA A 89 -31.21 -16.57 -22.00
N LYS A 90 -30.96 -16.68 -23.30
CA LYS A 90 -31.87 -16.38 -24.41
C LYS A 90 -31.90 -17.60 -25.32
#